data_AF-A0A162A0M0-F1
#
_entry.id   AF-A0A162A0M0-F1
#
_cell.length_a   1.000
_cell.length_b   1.000
_cell.length_c   1.000
_cell.angle_alpha   90.00
_cell.angle_beta   90.00
_cell.angle_gamma   90.00
#
_symmetry.space_group_name_H-M   'P 1'
#
loop_
_entity.id
_entity.type
_entity.pdbx_description
1 polymer ?
#
loop_
_entity_poly.entity_id
_entity_poly.type
_entity_poly.pdbx_seq_one_letter_code
_entity_poly.pdbx_strand_id
1 'polypeptide(L)' 'MLERSEFKSPLKRNLSPKDVAGAAVFLVSDLSMAITGSTLYVDNGYHAED' A
#
# COMPACT_ATOMS: atom_id res chain seq x y z
N MET A 1 -7.69 -9.14 13.05
CA MET A 1 -7.62 -7.96 12.15
C MET A 1 -6.83 -8.30 10.88
N LEU A 2 -5.62 -8.87 11.01
CA LEU A 2 -4.80 -9.32 9.87
C LEU A 2 -5.51 -10.36 8.98
N GLU A 3 -6.07 -11.42 9.55
CA GLU A 3 -6.81 -12.45 8.78
C GLU A 3 -7.99 -11.87 7.98
N ARG A 4 -8.72 -10.91 8.54
CA ARG A 4 -9.83 -10.24 7.84
C ARG A 4 -9.33 -9.39 6.67
N SER A 5 -8.21 -8.70 6.85
CA SER A 5 -7.58 -7.93 5.78
C SER A 5 -7.11 -8.88 4.67
N GLU A 6 -6.38 -9.94 5.02
CA GLU A 6 -5.91 -10.95 4.07
C GLU A 6 -7.05 -11.58 3.28
N PHE A 7 -8.16 -11.96 3.92
CA PHE A 7 -9.30 -12.55 3.24
C PHE A 7 -10.03 -11.56 2.31
N LYS A 8 -10.20 -10.29 2.72
CA LYS A 8 -10.89 -9.29 1.90
C LYS A 8 -10.02 -8.76 0.77
N SER A 9 -8.78 -8.39 1.04
CA SER A 9 -7.86 -7.78 0.07
C SER A 9 -7.66 -8.65 -1.19
N PRO A 10 -7.58 -8.07 -2.39
CA PRO A 10 -7.28 -8.80 -3.63
C PRO A 10 -6.03 -9.69 -3.57
N LEU A 11 -4.93 -9.24 -2.94
CA LEU A 11 -3.66 -9.96 -2.97
C LEU A 11 -3.57 -11.15 -1.99
N LYS A 12 -4.62 -11.44 -1.21
CA LYS A 12 -4.76 -12.62 -0.32
C LYS A 12 -3.49 -12.96 0.47
N ARG A 13 -2.86 -11.93 1.05
CA ARG A 13 -1.69 -12.07 1.91
C ARG A 13 -1.67 -11.02 3.01
N ASN A 14 -0.87 -11.27 4.03
CA ASN A 14 -0.55 -10.27 5.03
C ASN A 14 0.32 -9.14 4.46
N LEU A 15 0.01 -7.91 4.89
CA LEU A 15 0.85 -6.74 4.66
C LEU A 15 2.04 -6.77 5.63
N SER A 16 3.22 -6.45 5.14
CA SER A 16 4.42 -6.33 5.96
C SER A 16 4.89 -4.87 6.04
N PRO A 17 5.67 -4.49 7.08
CA PRO A 17 6.32 -3.18 7.13
C PRO A 17 7.19 -2.89 5.90
N LYS A 18 7.75 -3.92 5.26
CA LYS A 18 8.59 -3.79 4.07
C LYS A 18 7.80 -3.34 2.84
N ASP A 19 6.53 -3.71 2.73
CA ASP A 19 5.65 -3.26 1.65
C ASP A 19 5.46 -1.73 1.72
N VAL A 20 5.19 -1.20 2.93
CA VAL A 20 5.03 0.24 3.18
C VAL A 20 6.36 0.98 3.00
N ALA A 21 7.47 0.41 3.48
CA ALA A 21 8.79 1.00 3.32
C ALA A 21 9.17 1.17 1.84
N GLY A 22 8.84 0.22 0.97
CA GLY A 22 9.09 0.33 -0.47
C GLY A 22 8.36 1.52 -1.10
N ALA A 23 7.08 1.71 -0.77
CA ALA A 23 6.31 2.85 -1.24
C ALA A 23 6.83 4.19 -0.68
N ALA A 24 7.23 4.23 0.59
CA ALA A 24 7.83 5.40 1.20
C ALA A 24 9.16 5.78 0.51
N VAL A 25 10.03 4.80 0.24
CA VAL A 25 11.30 5.00 -0.49
C VAL A 25 11.04 5.58 -1.88
N PHE A 26 10.04 5.07 -2.60
CA PHE A 26 9.63 5.65 -3.88
C PHE A 26 9.22 7.13 -3.74
N LEU A 27 8.33 7.44 -2.79
CA LEU A 27 7.81 8.79 -2.56
C LEU A 27 8.84 9.81 -2.07
N VAL A 28 9.94 9.38 -1.44
CA VAL A 28 11.04 10.28 -1.05
C VAL A 28 12.14 10.36 -2.10
N SER A 29 12.08 9.55 -3.15
CA SER A 29 13.05 9.54 -4.24
C SER A 29 12.64 10.47 -5.38
N ASP A 30 13.61 10.82 -6.23
CA ASP A 30 13.40 11.61 -7.45
C ASP A 30 12.41 10.95 -8.43
N LEU A 31 12.18 9.64 -8.33
CA LEU A 31 11.20 8.91 -9.17
C LEU A 31 9.77 9.42 -8.99
N SER A 32 9.49 10.10 -7.87
CA SER A 32 8.18 10.64 -7.53
C SER A 32 8.10 12.17 -7.66
N MET A 33 9.09 12.83 -8.28
CA MET A 33 9.24 14.30 -8.27
C MET A 33 8.02 15.10 -8.78
N ALA A 34 7.15 14.49 -9.58
CA ALA A 34 5.93 15.11 -10.11
C ALA A 34 4.65 14.64 -9.40
N ILE A 35 4.75 13.91 -8.29
CA ILE A 35 3.63 13.38 -7.52
C ILE A 35 3.51 14.17 -6.21
N THR A 36 2.40 14.89 -6.04
CA THR A 36 2.12 15.68 -4.84
C THR A 36 0.62 15.74 -4.57
N GLY A 37 0.21 15.97 -3.32
CA GLY A 37 -1.21 16.08 -2.93
C GLY A 37 -2.02 14.79 -3.07
N SER A 38 -1.37 13.65 -3.30
CA SER A 38 -2.01 12.37 -3.57
C SER A 38 -1.98 11.42 -2.37
N THR A 39 -3.00 10.57 -2.26
CA THR A 39 -3.00 9.43 -1.33
C THR A 39 -2.60 8.16 -2.09
N LEU A 40 -1.51 7.50 -1.66
CA LEU A 40 -1.07 6.21 -2.19
C LEU A 40 -1.45 5.10 -1.20
N TYR A 41 -2.37 4.23 -1.59
CA TYR A 41 -2.77 3.09 -0.76
C TYR A 41 -1.76 1.93 -0.88
N VAL A 42 -1.34 1.41 0.29
CA VAL A 42 -0.42 0.28 0.41
C VAL A 42 -1.03 -0.73 1.39
N ASP A 43 -2.06 -1.43 0.92
CA ASP A 43 -2.96 -2.21 1.78
C ASP A 43 -3.44 -3.52 1.10
N ASN A 44 -2.64 -4.02 0.15
CA ASN A 44 -3.00 -5.19 -0.67
C ASN A 44 -4.31 -5.04 -1.45
N GLY A 45 -4.79 -3.80 -1.66
CA GLY A 45 -6.04 -3.48 -2.37
C GLY A 45 -7.27 -3.47 -1.47
N TYR A 46 -7.11 -3.44 -0.14
CA TYR A 46 -8.23 -3.45 0.80
C TYR A 46 -9.18 -2.26 0.60
N HIS A 47 -8.66 -1.05 0.38
CA HIS A 47 -9.45 0.18 0.20
C HIS A 47 -10.36 0.20 -1.03
N ALA A 48 -10.10 -0.66 -2.01
CA ALA A 48 -10.87 -0.74 -3.26
C ALA A 48 -12.02 -1.76 -3.16
N GLU A 49 -12.09 -2.51 -2.06
CA GLU A 49 -13.18 -3.44 -1.76
C GLU A 49 -14.23 -2.71 -0.89
N ASP A 50 -15.52 -2.87 -1.22
CA ASP A 50 -16.64 -2.34 -0.41
C ASP A 50 -16.67 -2.90 1.04
#